data_AF-A0A447JET2-F1
#
_entry.id   AF-A0A447JET2-F1
#
_cell.length_a   1.000
_cell.length_b   1.000
_cell.length_c   1.000
_cell.angle_alpha   90.00
_cell.angle_beta   90.00
_cell.angle_gamma   90.00
#
_symmetry.space_group_name_H-M   'P 1'
#
loop_
_entity.id
_entity.type
_entity.pdbx_description
1 polymer ?
#
loop_
_entity_poly.entity_id
_entity_poly.type
_entity_poly.pdbx_seq_one_letter_code
_entity_poly.pdbx_strand_id
1 'polypeptide(L)'
;MSRNRMYTMAATAMSTVSMSIVGAYMTMLDPKYVVAALVLNMFSTFIVLSLINPYTVDASEENIQMSNLHEGQSFFEMLGEYILAGFKVAIIVAAMLIGFIALIAALNALFATVTGWFGYSISFQGILGYIFYPVAWVMGVPSSEALQVGSIMATKLVSNEFVAMMDLQKIASTLSPRAEGIISVFLVSFANFSSIGIIAGAIKGLNEEQGNVVSRFGLKLVYGSTLVSVLSASIAALVL
;
A
#
# COMPACT_ATOMS: atom_id res chain seq x y z
N MET A 1 6.27 -11.51 -21.63
CA MET A 1 4.93 -11.56 -20.99
C MET A 1 4.01 -10.55 -21.66
N SER A 2 2.73 -10.87 -21.84
CA SER A 2 1.76 -9.90 -22.37
C SER A 2 1.54 -8.71 -21.43
N ARG A 3 1.12 -7.58 -22.00
CA ARG A 3 0.85 -6.32 -21.29
C ARG A 3 -0.12 -6.50 -20.12
N ASN A 4 -1.14 -7.33 -20.29
CA ASN A 4 -2.15 -7.59 -19.26
C ASN A 4 -1.59 -8.48 -18.13
N ARG A 5 -0.79 -9.51 -18.44
CA ARG A 5 -0.10 -10.31 -17.41
C ARG A 5 0.88 -9.48 -16.59
N MET A 6 1.60 -8.58 -17.26
CA MET A 6 2.54 -7.65 -16.60
C MET A 6 1.80 -6.70 -15.65
N TYR A 7 0.66 -6.15 -16.07
CA TYR A 7 -0.20 -5.35 -15.18
C TYR A 7 -0.66 -6.17 -13.97
N THR A 8 -1.19 -7.37 -14.17
CA THR A 8 -1.66 -8.23 -13.06
C THR A 8 -0.53 -8.54 -12.09
N MET A 9 0.66 -8.90 -12.57
CA MET A 9 1.82 -9.17 -11.72
C MET A 9 2.23 -7.94 -10.90
N ALA A 10 2.34 -6.77 -11.55
CA ALA A 10 2.67 -5.52 -10.86
C ALA A 10 1.59 -5.11 -9.84
N ALA A 11 0.32 -5.27 -10.18
CA ALA A 11 -0.79 -4.94 -9.29
C ALA A 11 -0.87 -5.89 -8.09
N THR A 12 -0.61 -7.19 -8.28
CA THR A 12 -0.51 -8.15 -7.18
C THR A 12 0.63 -7.80 -6.23
N ALA A 13 1.81 -7.44 -6.75
CA ALA A 13 2.94 -7.01 -5.93
C ALA A 13 2.62 -5.73 -5.13
N MET A 14 1.88 -4.80 -5.73
CA MET A 14 1.47 -3.54 -5.09
C MET A 14 0.32 -3.70 -4.07
N SER A 15 -0.56 -4.68 -4.30
CA SER A 15 -1.73 -4.95 -3.46
C SER A 15 -1.41 -5.80 -2.23
N THR A 16 -0.21 -6.37 -2.19
CA THR A 16 0.28 -7.20 -1.09
C THR A 16 1.46 -6.51 -0.38
N VAL A 17 2.04 -7.17 0.62
CA VAL A 17 3.17 -6.65 1.39
C VAL A 17 4.23 -7.74 1.54
N SER A 18 5.50 -7.32 1.66
CA SER A 18 6.60 -8.25 1.85
C SER A 18 6.63 -8.79 3.28
N MET A 19 6.86 -10.09 3.44
CA MET A 19 7.07 -10.71 4.75
C MET A 19 8.28 -10.13 5.49
N SER A 20 9.24 -9.53 4.78
CA SER A 20 10.41 -8.87 5.39
C SER A 20 10.07 -7.67 6.28
N ILE A 21 8.88 -7.08 6.11
CA ILE A 21 8.45 -5.88 6.87
C ILE A 21 7.20 -6.10 7.71
N VAL A 22 6.53 -7.26 7.59
CA VAL A 22 5.31 -7.57 8.36
C VAL A 22 5.53 -7.44 9.86
N GLY A 23 6.69 -7.84 10.36
CA GLY A 23 7.05 -7.67 11.76
C GLY A 23 7.04 -6.21 12.21
N ALA A 24 7.43 -5.27 11.34
CA ALA A 24 7.36 -3.84 11.64
C ALA A 24 5.92 -3.33 11.65
N TYR A 25 5.03 -3.83 10.79
CA TYR A 25 3.61 -3.47 10.87
C TYR A 25 2.95 -3.96 12.15
N MET A 26 3.35 -5.13 12.65
CA MET A 26 2.85 -5.69 13.91
C MET A 26 3.29 -4.91 15.16
N THR A 27 4.32 -4.05 15.06
CA THR A 27 4.66 -3.11 16.15
C THR A 27 3.86 -1.82 16.07
N MET A 28 3.25 -1.54 14.92
CA MET A 28 2.53 -0.30 14.65
C MET A 28 1.01 -0.45 14.72
N LEU A 29 0.51 -1.62 14.35
CA LEU A 29 -0.90 -2.01 14.34
C LEU A 29 -1.11 -3.25 15.20
N ASP A 30 -2.35 -3.48 15.66
CA ASP A 30 -2.69 -4.75 16.30
C ASP A 30 -2.40 -5.92 15.33
N PRO A 31 -1.57 -6.91 15.72
CA PRO A 31 -1.17 -8.01 14.85
C PRO A 31 -2.34 -8.76 14.21
N LYS A 32 -3.50 -8.83 14.88
CA LYS A 32 -4.68 -9.53 14.34
C LYS A 32 -5.17 -8.88 13.03
N TYR A 33 -5.12 -7.55 12.92
CA TYR A 33 -5.52 -6.83 11.72
C TYR A 33 -4.49 -7.00 10.60
N VAL A 34 -3.20 -7.04 10.94
CA VAL A 34 -2.13 -7.29 9.96
C VAL A 34 -2.32 -8.67 9.33
N VAL A 35 -2.46 -9.72 10.15
CA VAL A 35 -2.65 -11.09 9.65
C VAL A 35 -3.93 -11.22 8.84
N ALA A 36 -5.05 -10.65 9.31
CA ALA A 36 -6.30 -10.64 8.56
C ALA A 36 -6.14 -9.94 7.20
N ALA A 37 -5.46 -8.80 7.16
CA ALA A 37 -5.23 -8.06 5.92
C ALA A 37 -4.39 -8.84 4.91
N LEU A 38 -3.35 -9.56 5.34
CA LEU A 38 -2.54 -10.40 4.45
C LEU A 38 -3.41 -11.42 3.70
N VAL A 39 -4.27 -12.12 4.42
CA VAL A 39 -5.16 -13.14 3.86
C VAL A 39 -6.23 -12.50 2.98
N LEU A 40 -6.89 -11.44 3.46
CA LEU A 40 -7.93 -10.74 2.72
C LEU A 40 -7.39 -10.14 1.43
N ASN A 41 -6.21 -9.53 1.45
CA ASN A 41 -5.59 -8.95 0.26
C ASN A 41 -5.32 -10.00 -0.82
N MET A 42 -4.97 -11.23 -0.46
CA MET A 42 -4.79 -12.30 -1.44
C MET A 42 -6.08 -12.53 -2.24
N PHE A 43 -7.22 -12.69 -1.56
CA PHE A 43 -8.52 -12.90 -2.21
C PHE A 43 -9.02 -11.64 -2.94
N SER A 44 -8.97 -10.49 -2.27
CA SER A 44 -9.39 -9.20 -2.82
C SER A 44 -8.59 -8.83 -4.07
N THR A 45 -7.29 -9.17 -4.12
CA THR A 45 -6.45 -8.97 -5.30
C THR A 45 -7.01 -9.72 -6.50
N PHE A 46 -7.30 -11.01 -6.37
CA PHE A 46 -7.85 -11.77 -7.48
C PHE A 46 -9.22 -11.24 -7.93
N ILE A 47 -10.11 -10.94 -6.99
CA ILE A 47 -11.45 -10.40 -7.30
C ILE A 47 -11.34 -9.08 -8.09
N VAL A 48 -10.56 -8.12 -7.58
CA VAL A 48 -10.43 -6.80 -8.19
C VAL A 48 -9.71 -6.88 -9.53
N LEU A 49 -8.65 -7.67 -9.65
CA LEU A 49 -7.91 -7.80 -10.91
C LEU A 49 -8.70 -8.53 -11.99
N SER A 50 -9.53 -9.52 -11.62
CA SER A 50 -10.46 -10.15 -12.56
C SER A 50 -11.50 -9.16 -13.12
N LEU A 51 -11.85 -8.11 -12.39
CA LEU A 51 -12.77 -7.06 -12.85
C LEU A 51 -12.05 -5.96 -13.67
N ILE A 52 -10.87 -5.52 -13.24
CA ILE A 52 -10.15 -4.36 -13.82
C ILE A 52 -9.28 -4.74 -15.03
N ASN A 53 -8.82 -5.98 -15.07
CA ASN A 53 -7.92 -6.50 -16.09
C ASN A 53 -8.26 -7.96 -16.45
N PRO A 54 -9.46 -8.23 -17.00
CA PRO A 54 -9.80 -9.56 -17.48
C PRO A 54 -8.98 -9.91 -18.73
N TYR A 55 -8.37 -11.09 -18.74
CA TYR A 55 -7.73 -11.68 -19.92
C TYR A 55 -7.70 -13.20 -19.81
N THR A 56 -7.63 -13.87 -20.96
CA THR A 56 -7.33 -15.30 -21.07
C THR A 56 -5.85 -15.48 -21.34
N VAL A 57 -5.24 -16.50 -20.74
CA VAL A 57 -3.86 -16.89 -21.08
C VAL A 57 -3.93 -17.78 -22.31
N ASP A 58 -3.30 -17.35 -23.39
CA ASP A 58 -3.20 -18.18 -24.59
C ASP A 58 -2.35 -19.42 -24.32
N ALA A 59 -2.76 -20.57 -24.83
CA ALA A 59 -2.03 -21.83 -24.65
C ALA A 59 -0.61 -21.81 -25.25
N SER A 60 -0.32 -20.85 -26.13
CA SER A 60 1.01 -20.59 -26.68
C SER A 60 1.93 -19.83 -25.73
N GLU A 61 1.41 -19.21 -24.67
CA GLU A 61 2.25 -18.56 -23.67
C GLU A 61 2.87 -19.63 -22.75
N GLU A 62 4.20 -19.66 -22.71
CA GLU A 62 4.97 -20.61 -21.90
C GLU A 62 4.54 -20.59 -20.42
N ASN A 63 4.38 -21.79 -19.87
CA ASN A 63 4.22 -21.96 -18.43
C ASN A 63 5.58 -21.67 -17.80
N ILE A 64 5.67 -20.58 -17.03
CA ILE A 64 6.93 -20.15 -16.42
C ILE A 64 7.28 -21.18 -15.34
N GLN A 65 8.08 -22.18 -15.69
CA GLN A 65 8.68 -23.06 -14.71
C GLN A 65 9.82 -22.30 -14.03
N MET A 66 9.67 -22.07 -12.72
CA MET A 66 10.76 -21.54 -11.91
C MET A 66 11.88 -22.58 -11.88
N SER A 67 13.04 -22.23 -12.41
CA SER A 67 14.26 -22.99 -12.14
C SER A 67 14.61 -22.83 -10.66
N ASN A 68 15.18 -23.88 -10.04
CA ASN A 68 15.69 -23.81 -8.67
C ASN A 68 16.89 -22.86 -8.62
N LEU A 69 16.63 -21.56 -8.43
CA LEU A 69 17.65 -20.51 -8.35
C LEU A 69 18.57 -20.64 -7.11
N HIS A 70 18.24 -21.53 -6.16
CA HIS A 70 18.95 -21.70 -4.88
C HIS A 70 19.52 -23.11 -4.67
N GLU A 71 19.62 -23.93 -5.72
CA GLU A 71 20.28 -25.23 -5.61
C GLU A 71 21.76 -25.05 -5.22
N GLY A 72 22.12 -25.51 -4.01
CA GLY A 72 23.49 -25.53 -3.51
C GLY A 72 23.84 -24.49 -2.42
N GLN A 73 22.91 -23.62 -2.02
CA GLN A 73 23.19 -22.59 -1.01
C GLN A 73 23.31 -23.18 0.41
N SER A 74 24.34 -22.78 1.16
CA SER A 74 24.51 -23.23 2.55
C SER A 74 23.63 -22.42 3.53
N PHE A 75 23.32 -22.99 4.71
CA PHE A 75 22.52 -22.29 5.74
C PHE A 75 23.11 -20.92 6.14
N PHE A 76 24.43 -20.84 6.31
CA PHE A 76 25.09 -19.61 6.73
C PHE A 76 25.20 -18.58 5.61
N GLU A 77 25.35 -19.03 4.37
CA GLU A 77 25.30 -18.16 3.19
C GLU A 77 23.90 -17.55 3.04
N MET A 78 22.86 -18.39 3.08
CA MET A 78 21.46 -17.97 3.08
C MET A 78 21.17 -16.97 4.23
N LEU A 79 21.62 -17.29 5.44
CA LEU A 79 21.45 -16.42 6.61
C LEU A 79 22.14 -15.06 6.41
N GLY A 80 23.40 -15.07 5.95
CA GLY A 80 24.17 -13.85 5.69
C GLY A 80 23.52 -12.95 4.63
N GLU A 81 23.07 -13.54 3.52
CA GLU A 81 22.36 -12.82 2.47
C GLU A 81 21.06 -12.19 2.98
N TYR A 82 20.23 -12.94 3.71
CA TYR A 82 18.97 -12.40 4.23
C TYR A 82 19.15 -11.34 5.31
N ILE A 83 20.20 -11.44 6.15
CA ILE A 83 20.55 -10.38 7.11
C ILE A 83 20.91 -9.09 6.36
N LEU A 84 21.75 -9.18 5.32
CA LEU A 84 22.14 -8.01 4.52
C LEU A 84 20.96 -7.43 3.73
N ALA A 85 20.10 -8.29 3.18
CA ALA A 85 18.88 -7.88 2.51
C ALA A 85 17.94 -7.13 3.47
N GLY A 86 17.72 -7.67 4.68
CA GLY A 86 16.92 -7.04 5.73
C GLY A 86 17.50 -5.70 6.18
N PHE A 87 18.82 -5.62 6.39
CA PHE A 87 19.51 -4.37 6.74
C PHE A 87 19.32 -3.30 5.65
N LYS A 88 19.48 -3.66 4.38
CA LYS A 88 19.26 -2.75 3.25
C LYS A 88 17.83 -2.23 3.24
N VAL A 89 16.84 -3.10 3.44
CA VAL A 89 15.42 -2.69 3.52
C VAL A 89 15.20 -1.71 4.68
N ALA A 90 15.74 -2.00 5.87
CA ALA A 90 15.60 -1.13 7.04
C ALA A 90 16.14 0.30 6.80
N ILE A 91 17.33 0.42 6.19
CA ILE A 91 17.93 1.73 5.88
C ILE A 91 17.10 2.48 4.83
N ILE A 92 16.59 1.79 3.80
CA ILE A 92 15.73 2.40 2.79
C ILE A 92 14.44 2.94 3.42
N VAL A 93 13.78 2.14 4.26
CA VAL A 93 12.55 2.56 4.96
C VAL A 93 12.84 3.75 5.87
N ALA A 94 13.92 3.73 6.64
CA ALA A 94 14.30 4.84 7.51
C ALA A 94 14.50 6.16 6.73
N ALA A 95 15.27 6.12 5.65
CA ALA A 95 15.49 7.28 4.79
C ALA A 95 14.19 7.80 4.16
N MET A 96 13.35 6.88 3.67
CA MET A 96 12.04 7.18 3.09
C MET A 96 11.12 7.86 4.10
N LEU A 97 11.05 7.36 5.34
CA LEU A 97 10.23 7.92 6.39
C LEU A 97 10.62 9.36 6.72
N ILE A 98 11.92 9.64 6.90
CA ILE A 98 12.41 11.00 7.15
C ILE A 98 11.97 11.94 6.02
N GLY A 99 12.18 11.54 4.77
CA GLY A 99 11.83 12.36 3.61
C GLY A 99 10.33 12.65 3.50
N PHE A 100 9.48 11.62 3.58
CA PHE A 100 8.04 11.79 3.42
C PHE A 100 7.37 12.51 4.59
N ILE A 101 7.82 12.29 5.83
CA ILE A 101 7.31 13.04 6.98
C ILE A 101 7.62 14.53 6.80
N ALA A 102 8.86 14.86 6.44
CA ALA A 102 9.26 16.24 6.20
C ALA A 102 8.47 16.88 5.04
N LEU A 103 8.27 16.14 3.95
CA LEU A 103 7.49 16.61 2.80
C LEU A 103 6.02 16.85 3.17
N ILE A 104 5.36 15.90 3.84
CA ILE A 104 3.96 16.07 4.27
C ILE A 104 3.83 17.24 5.24
N ALA A 105 4.76 17.39 6.19
CA ALA A 105 4.77 18.53 7.10
C ALA A 105 4.88 19.86 6.35
N ALA A 106 5.78 19.95 5.35
CA ALA A 106 5.93 21.12 4.51
C ALA A 106 4.67 21.42 3.69
N LEU A 107 4.04 20.40 3.09
CA LEU A 107 2.79 20.54 2.35
C LEU A 107 1.65 20.97 3.27
N ASN A 108 1.51 20.36 4.44
CA ASN A 108 0.50 20.75 5.43
C ASN A 108 0.65 22.20 5.85
N ALA A 109 1.89 22.64 6.14
CA ALA A 109 2.17 24.02 6.47
C ALA A 109 1.77 24.95 5.32
N LEU A 110 2.26 24.67 4.10
CA LEU A 110 1.96 25.48 2.91
C LEU A 110 0.45 25.61 2.66
N PHE A 111 -0.29 24.51 2.70
CA PHE A 111 -1.74 24.52 2.47
C PHE A 111 -2.49 25.23 3.60
N ALA A 112 -2.07 25.05 4.86
CA ALA A 112 -2.66 25.77 6.00
C ALA A 112 -2.44 27.29 5.88
N THR A 113 -1.28 27.74 5.39
CA THR A 113 -1.01 29.17 5.17
C THR A 113 -1.86 29.73 4.02
N VAL A 114 -1.91 29.01 2.89
CA VAL A 114 -2.66 29.45 1.69
C VAL A 114 -4.16 29.47 1.98
N THR A 115 -4.71 28.40 2.55
CA THR A 115 -6.12 28.38 2.95
C THR A 115 -6.41 29.46 4.00
N GLY A 116 -5.44 29.73 4.88
CA GLY A 116 -5.55 30.75 5.93
C GLY A 116 -5.78 32.14 5.36
N TRP A 117 -5.23 32.45 4.19
CA TRP A 117 -5.50 33.70 3.47
C TRP A 117 -6.96 33.85 3.03
N PHE A 118 -7.70 32.75 2.91
CA PHE A 118 -9.13 32.70 2.59
C PHE A 118 -10.02 32.50 3.82
N GLY A 119 -9.45 32.55 5.04
CA GLY A 119 -10.19 32.44 6.30
C GLY A 119 -10.40 31.01 6.82
N TYR A 120 -9.76 30.00 6.23
CA TYR A 120 -9.84 28.60 6.65
C TYR A 120 -8.44 28.06 6.92
N SER A 121 -8.16 27.30 7.99
CA SER A 121 -6.83 26.70 8.18
C SER A 121 -6.87 25.18 7.97
N ILE A 122 -6.89 24.77 6.70
CA ILE A 122 -7.01 23.35 6.32
C ILE A 122 -5.67 22.87 5.78
N SER A 123 -5.15 21.78 6.35
CA SER A 123 -3.93 21.14 5.90
C SER A 123 -4.13 20.36 4.61
N PHE A 124 -3.04 20.01 3.92
CA PHE A 124 -3.07 19.15 2.74
C PHE A 124 -3.75 17.82 3.04
N GLN A 125 -3.39 17.17 4.16
CA GLN A 125 -4.05 15.93 4.61
C GLN A 125 -5.55 16.13 4.86
N GLY A 126 -5.96 17.27 5.42
CA GLY A 126 -7.38 17.57 5.67
C GLY A 126 -8.20 17.68 4.38
N ILE A 127 -7.66 18.33 3.34
CA ILE A 127 -8.31 18.40 2.02
C ILE A 127 -8.49 17.01 1.43
N LEU A 128 -7.43 16.19 1.45
CA LEU A 128 -7.53 14.82 0.96
C LEU A 128 -8.47 13.97 1.82
N GLY A 129 -8.56 14.27 3.12
CA GLY A 129 -9.53 13.67 4.03
C GLY A 129 -10.96 13.82 3.55
N TYR A 130 -11.35 15.00 3.04
CA TYR A 130 -12.68 15.19 2.45
C TYR A 130 -12.91 14.37 1.18
N ILE A 131 -11.86 14.14 0.39
CA ILE A 131 -11.93 13.30 -0.82
C ILE A 131 -12.13 11.83 -0.44
N PHE A 132 -11.45 11.36 0.61
CA PHE A 132 -11.52 9.98 1.08
C PHE A 132 -12.64 9.70 2.09
N TYR A 133 -13.24 10.74 2.67
CA TYR A 133 -14.40 10.65 3.56
C TYR A 133 -15.52 9.73 3.02
N PRO A 134 -16.04 9.91 1.79
CA PRO A 134 -17.11 9.06 1.28
C PRO A 134 -16.68 7.59 1.16
N VAL A 135 -15.41 7.34 0.84
CA VAL A 135 -14.86 5.98 0.77
C VAL A 135 -14.81 5.36 2.17
N ALA A 136 -14.26 6.08 3.15
CA ALA A 136 -14.21 5.64 4.54
C ALA A 136 -15.61 5.31 5.09
N TRP A 137 -16.57 6.20 4.83
CA TRP A 137 -17.95 6.01 5.26
C TRP A 137 -18.61 4.77 4.61
N VAL A 138 -18.43 4.57 3.30
CA VAL A 138 -18.96 3.39 2.59
C VAL A 138 -18.33 2.08 3.07
N MET A 139 -17.06 2.09 3.49
CA MET A 139 -16.42 0.92 4.12
C MET A 139 -16.99 0.58 5.50
N GLY A 140 -17.86 1.44 6.07
CA GLY A 140 -18.53 1.19 7.35
C GLY A 140 -17.89 1.90 8.55
N VAL A 141 -17.08 2.93 8.32
CA VAL A 141 -16.56 3.82 9.38
C VAL A 141 -17.67 4.78 9.83
N PRO A 142 -17.86 5.00 11.15
CA PRO A 142 -18.81 6.00 11.64
C PRO A 142 -18.57 7.39 11.03
N SER A 143 -19.63 8.11 10.70
CA SER A 143 -19.53 9.42 10.03
C SER A 143 -18.72 10.46 10.83
N SER A 144 -18.75 10.39 12.16
CA SER A 144 -17.95 11.25 13.04
C SER A 144 -16.44 11.02 12.92
N GLU A 145 -16.03 9.81 12.51
CA GLU A 145 -14.63 9.38 12.44
C GLU A 145 -14.12 9.31 10.99
N ALA A 146 -15.03 9.24 10.01
CA ALA A 146 -14.72 9.05 8.60
C ALA A 146 -13.79 10.12 8.00
N LEU A 147 -13.81 11.37 8.51
CA LEU A 147 -12.90 12.41 8.04
C LEU A 147 -11.46 12.16 8.49
N GLN A 148 -11.27 11.75 9.75
CA GLN A 148 -9.96 11.42 10.29
C GLN A 148 -9.39 10.18 9.60
N VAL A 149 -10.23 9.13 9.47
CA VAL A 149 -9.86 7.90 8.75
C VAL A 149 -9.54 8.20 7.29
N GLY A 150 -10.37 8.98 6.60
CA GLY A 150 -10.13 9.39 5.21
C GLY A 150 -8.81 10.15 5.04
N SER A 151 -8.44 11.00 6.00
CA SER A 151 -7.15 11.71 5.97
C SER A 151 -5.95 10.76 6.06
N ILE A 152 -6.04 9.72 6.89
CA ILE A 152 -5.01 8.67 7.00
C ILE A 152 -4.96 7.82 5.73
N MET A 153 -6.12 7.44 5.18
CA MET A 153 -6.19 6.71 3.90
C MET A 153 -5.51 7.48 2.77
N ALA A 154 -5.76 8.79 2.71
CA ALA A 154 -5.12 9.66 1.74
C ALA A 154 -3.61 9.75 1.95
N THR A 155 -3.17 9.85 3.21
CA THR A 155 -1.76 9.90 3.58
C THR A 155 -1.02 8.69 3.03
N LYS A 156 -1.57 7.49 3.19
CA LYS A 156 -1.01 6.26 2.60
C LYS A 156 -0.75 6.42 1.11
N LEU A 157 -1.71 6.95 0.36
CA LEU A 157 -1.63 7.09 -1.10
C LEU A 157 -0.56 8.07 -1.55
N VAL A 158 -0.46 9.23 -0.88
CA VAL A 158 0.46 10.32 -1.27
C VAL A 158 1.88 10.13 -0.73
N SER A 159 2.05 9.43 0.39
CA SER A 159 3.34 9.04 0.91
C SER A 159 3.51 7.53 0.84
N ASN A 160 3.21 6.85 1.94
CA ASN A 160 3.29 5.41 2.10
C ASN A 160 2.53 4.96 3.34
N GLU A 161 2.37 3.66 3.46
CA GLU A 161 1.66 3.00 4.53
C GLU A 161 2.32 3.13 5.91
N PHE A 162 3.66 3.21 6.00
CA PHE A 162 4.32 3.43 7.30
C PHE A 162 3.99 4.80 7.89
N VAL A 163 4.03 5.86 7.08
CA VAL A 163 3.65 7.22 7.53
C VAL A 163 2.20 7.23 7.98
N ALA A 164 1.31 6.60 7.22
CA ALA A 164 -0.10 6.50 7.58
C ALA A 164 -0.35 5.69 8.86
N MET A 165 0.38 4.59 9.09
CA MET A 165 0.31 3.82 10.33
C MET A 165 0.80 4.64 11.54
N MET A 166 1.87 5.42 11.40
CA MET A 166 2.30 6.34 12.47
C MET A 166 1.25 7.41 12.78
N ASP A 167 0.57 7.93 11.76
CA ASP A 167 -0.52 8.89 11.96
C ASP A 167 -1.74 8.23 12.64
N LEU A 168 -2.04 6.98 12.31
CA LEU A 168 -3.06 6.21 13.00
C LEU A 168 -2.73 6.02 14.48
N GLN A 169 -1.49 5.63 14.82
CA GLN A 169 -1.08 5.43 16.22
C GLN A 169 -1.32 6.67 17.10
N LYS A 170 -1.19 7.87 16.54
CA LYS A 170 -1.41 9.14 17.27
C LYS A 170 -2.87 9.34 17.66
N ILE A 171 -3.82 8.77 16.90
CA ILE A 171 -5.26 8.98 17.08
C ILE A 171 -6.03 7.70 17.43
N ALA A 172 -5.36 6.54 17.47
CA ALA A 172 -5.99 5.24 17.68
C ALA A 172 -6.86 5.21 18.94
N SER A 173 -6.41 5.84 20.03
CA SER A 173 -7.16 5.94 21.29
C SER A 173 -8.46 6.75 21.20
N THR A 174 -8.65 7.52 20.13
CA THR A 174 -9.87 8.33 19.91
C THR A 174 -10.84 7.70 18.91
N LEU A 175 -10.43 6.63 18.23
CA LEU A 175 -11.25 5.92 17.25
C LEU A 175 -12.05 4.80 17.92
N SER A 176 -13.19 4.46 17.32
CA SER A 176 -13.90 3.25 17.69
C SER A 176 -13.08 2.00 17.30
N PRO A 177 -13.19 0.87 18.04
CA PRO A 177 -12.51 -0.37 17.67
C PRO A 177 -12.83 -0.84 16.24
N ARG A 178 -14.05 -0.55 15.78
CA ARG A 178 -14.50 -0.81 14.41
C ARG A 178 -13.70 0.04 13.40
N ALA A 179 -13.64 1.36 13.59
CA ALA A 179 -12.90 2.24 12.69
C ALA A 179 -11.41 1.90 12.68
N GLU A 180 -10.80 1.67 13.85
CA GLU A 180 -9.40 1.24 13.98
C GLU A 180 -9.12 -0.05 13.21
N GLY A 181 -10.00 -1.05 13.31
CA GLY A 181 -9.85 -2.30 12.57
C GLY A 181 -9.96 -2.12 11.05
N ILE A 182 -10.95 -1.33 10.58
CA ILE A 182 -11.15 -1.05 9.16
C ILE A 182 -9.92 -0.33 8.57
N ILE A 183 -9.45 0.75 9.21
CA ILE A 183 -8.30 1.50 8.72
C ILE A 183 -7.02 0.67 8.83
N SER A 184 -6.83 -0.12 9.89
CA SER A 184 -5.67 -1.02 10.02
C SER A 184 -5.59 -2.00 8.85
N VAL A 185 -6.70 -2.64 8.48
CA VAL A 185 -6.73 -3.56 7.33
C VAL A 185 -6.49 -2.81 6.02
N PHE A 186 -7.08 -1.62 5.86
CA PHE A 186 -6.86 -0.80 4.68
C PHE A 186 -5.38 -0.42 4.51
N LEU A 187 -4.66 -0.13 5.59
CA LEU A 187 -3.27 0.35 5.52
C LEU A 187 -2.26 -0.71 5.07
N VAL A 188 -2.53 -1.99 5.30
CA VAL A 188 -1.59 -3.09 5.01
C VAL A 188 -1.60 -3.41 3.51
N SER A 189 -0.89 -2.63 2.70
CA SER A 189 -0.57 -2.89 1.29
C SER A 189 0.43 -1.84 0.80
N PHE A 190 1.15 -2.10 -0.29
CA PHE A 190 2.00 -1.11 -0.95
C PHE A 190 1.27 -0.16 -1.91
N ALA A 191 -0.06 -0.02 -1.82
CA ALA A 191 -0.84 0.84 -2.69
C ALA A 191 -0.60 2.34 -2.41
N ASN A 192 0.42 2.92 -3.05
CA ASN A 192 0.78 4.34 -2.99
C ASN A 192 1.53 4.80 -4.27
N PHE A 193 1.67 6.11 -4.50
CA PHE A 193 2.35 6.60 -5.71
C PHE A 193 3.84 6.24 -5.78
N SER A 194 4.52 6.16 -4.64
CA SER A 194 5.96 5.83 -4.60
C SER A 194 6.24 4.40 -5.09
N SER A 195 5.33 3.47 -4.82
CA SER A 195 5.41 2.07 -5.23
C SER A 195 5.38 1.89 -6.75
N ILE A 196 4.80 2.82 -7.52
CA ILE A 196 4.88 2.79 -8.99
C ILE A 196 6.36 2.81 -9.41
N GLY A 197 7.14 3.72 -8.82
CA GLY A 197 8.56 3.89 -9.13
C GLY A 197 9.39 2.67 -8.69
N ILE A 198 9.09 2.13 -7.50
CA ILE A 198 9.78 0.94 -6.96
C ILE A 198 9.53 -0.27 -7.86
N ILE A 199 8.27 -0.56 -8.20
CA ILE A 199 7.91 -1.73 -9.01
C ILE A 199 8.44 -1.57 -10.45
N ALA A 200 8.25 -0.40 -11.06
CA ALA A 200 8.79 -0.15 -12.39
C ALA A 200 10.32 -0.24 -12.42
N GLY A 201 11.01 0.32 -11.41
CA GLY A 201 12.47 0.25 -11.29
C GLY A 201 12.99 -1.18 -11.12
N ALA A 202 12.36 -1.97 -10.26
CA ALA A 202 12.68 -3.38 -10.07
C ALA A 202 12.53 -4.18 -11.38
N ILE A 203 11.43 -3.96 -12.11
CA ILE A 203 11.20 -4.64 -13.38
C ILE A 203 12.18 -4.14 -14.45
N LYS A 204 12.49 -2.84 -14.51
CA LYS A 204 13.52 -2.30 -15.43
C LYS A 204 14.89 -2.92 -15.21
N GLY A 205 15.25 -3.19 -13.95
CA GLY A 205 16.51 -3.87 -13.60
C GLY A 205 16.61 -5.28 -14.17
N LEU A 206 15.47 -5.92 -14.49
CA LEU A 206 15.41 -7.25 -15.12
C LEU A 206 15.18 -7.14 -16.63
N ASN A 207 14.28 -6.24 -17.05
CA ASN A 207 13.91 -5.98 -18.43
C ASN A 207 13.37 -4.56 -18.59
N GLU A 208 14.12 -3.72 -19.30
CA GLU A 208 13.81 -2.30 -19.47
C GLU A 208 12.47 -2.04 -20.18
N GLU A 209 12.16 -2.79 -21.23
CA GLU A 209 10.94 -2.64 -22.02
C GLU A 209 9.71 -2.94 -21.15
N GLN A 210 9.73 -4.03 -20.39
CA GLN A 210 8.63 -4.41 -19.49
C GLN A 210 8.47 -3.39 -18.35
N GLY A 211 9.57 -2.86 -17.83
CA GLY A 211 9.49 -1.81 -16.82
C GLY A 211 8.85 -0.52 -17.35
N ASN A 212 9.11 -0.16 -18.61
CA ASN A 212 8.41 0.94 -19.28
C ASN A 212 6.91 0.67 -19.47
N VAL A 213 6.52 -0.58 -19.74
CA VAL A 213 5.10 -0.98 -19.80
C VAL A 213 4.42 -0.74 -18.45
N VAL A 214 5.06 -1.10 -17.34
CA VAL A 214 4.52 -0.89 -15.99
C VAL A 214 4.39 0.59 -15.66
N SER A 215 5.40 1.40 -15.96
CA SER A 215 5.33 2.85 -15.74
C SER A 215 4.13 3.50 -16.44
N ARG A 216 3.78 3.05 -17.66
CA ARG A 216 2.63 3.57 -18.43
C ARG A 216 1.28 3.29 -17.76
N PHE A 217 1.19 2.31 -16.87
CA PHE A 217 -0.03 1.99 -16.13
C PHE A 217 -0.02 2.48 -14.68
N GLY A 218 0.96 3.28 -14.26
CA GLY A 218 1.17 3.65 -12.85
C GLY A 218 -0.11 4.08 -12.10
N LEU A 219 -0.90 4.99 -12.68
CA LEU A 219 -2.16 5.43 -12.06
C LEU A 219 -3.20 4.31 -11.97
N LYS A 220 -3.31 3.47 -13.01
CA LYS A 220 -4.20 2.31 -13.02
C LYS A 220 -3.75 1.26 -11.99
N LEU A 221 -2.45 1.14 -11.72
CA LEU A 221 -1.90 0.25 -10.68
C LEU A 221 -2.27 0.74 -9.27
N VAL A 222 -2.06 2.04 -9.00
CA VAL A 222 -2.46 2.64 -7.71
C VAL A 222 -3.96 2.49 -7.49
N TYR A 223 -4.77 2.82 -8.50
CA TYR A 223 -6.22 2.70 -8.41
C TYR A 223 -6.66 1.27 -8.11
N GLY A 224 -6.21 0.28 -8.90
CA GLY A 224 -6.55 -1.13 -8.70
C GLY A 224 -6.12 -1.64 -7.32
N SER A 225 -4.89 -1.33 -6.90
CA SER A 225 -4.37 -1.79 -5.61
C SER A 225 -5.04 -1.10 -4.41
N THR A 226 -5.49 0.13 -4.60
CA THR A 226 -6.29 0.83 -3.58
C THR A 226 -7.67 0.20 -3.45
N LEU A 227 -8.31 -0.18 -4.56
CA LEU A 227 -9.57 -0.91 -4.53
C LEU A 227 -9.44 -2.26 -3.83
N VAL A 228 -8.30 -2.95 -3.98
CA VAL A 228 -8.00 -4.16 -3.19
C VAL A 228 -8.00 -3.83 -1.70
N SER A 229 -7.32 -2.76 -1.29
CA SER A 229 -7.29 -2.33 0.12
C SER A 229 -8.69 -1.98 0.65
N VAL A 230 -9.49 -1.27 -0.16
CA VAL A 230 -10.88 -0.90 0.18
C VAL A 230 -11.73 -2.16 0.33
N LEU A 231 -11.62 -3.11 -0.59
CA LEU A 231 -12.39 -4.35 -0.55
C LEU A 231 -12.02 -5.18 0.68
N SER A 232 -10.72 -5.37 0.96
CA SER A 232 -10.24 -6.08 2.15
C SER A 232 -10.75 -5.44 3.43
N ALA A 233 -10.65 -4.12 3.55
CA ALA A 233 -11.14 -3.39 4.72
C ALA A 233 -12.66 -3.47 4.87
N SER A 234 -13.41 -3.43 3.76
CA SER A 234 -14.87 -3.58 3.76
C SER A 234 -15.30 -4.99 4.19
N ILE A 235 -14.58 -6.04 3.74
CA ILE A 235 -14.85 -7.41 4.17
C ILE A 235 -14.56 -7.56 5.67
N ALA A 236 -13.45 -7.00 6.16
CA ALA A 236 -13.15 -6.99 7.59
C ALA A 236 -14.26 -6.26 8.37
N ALA A 237 -14.78 -5.14 7.86
CA ALA A 237 -15.86 -4.39 8.49
C ALA A 237 -17.15 -5.20 8.71
N LEU A 238 -17.38 -6.30 7.98
CA LEU A 238 -18.57 -7.14 8.17
C LEU A 238 -18.50 -8.00 9.43
N VAL A 239 -17.31 -8.22 9.98
CA VAL A 239 -17.06 -9.11 11.13
C VAL A 239 -16.51 -8.38 12.36
N LEU A 240 -16.37 -7.04 12.29
CA LEU A 240 -15.90 -6.15 13.35
C LEU A 240 -17.02 -5.49 14.14
#